data_AF-A0A922LSE3-F1
#
_entry.id   AF-A0A922LSE3-F1
#
_cell.length_a   1.000
_cell.length_b   1.000
_cell.length_c   1.000
_cell.angle_alpha   90.00
_cell.angle_beta   90.00
_cell.angle_gamma   90.00
#
_symmetry.space_group_name_H-M   'P 1'
#
loop_
_entity.id
_entity.type
_entity.pdbx_description
1 polymer ?
#
loop_
_entity_poly.entity_id
_entity_poly.type
_entity_poly.pdbx_seq_one_letter_code
_entity_poly.pdbx_strand_id
1 'polypeptide(L)'
;MYLILCDTKQSVPPTVPKSYEQSTFIKNRTLRLLRCERQCWVEYSRTSDNCTYRQFKQARKQCTIVIREDKLQYQIKLLGKFICNLKNSFRLAASLQQAKTDVFLLLGLNVPTNNDGDTADLLTEQYRQTFQPSHTNNIDDSFTYNLTRLSKVNLSANLVHHKLYHLNKDTFPGLNIVHSAILRGATSILATLLIVMFSHSLGWSIVSVNWKLVHVIPILNGINEENL
;
A
#
# COMPACT_ATOMS: atom_id res chain seq x y z
N MET A 1 -11.17 27.27 8.45
CA MET A 1 -11.00 26.72 9.80
C MET A 1 -10.42 25.32 9.64
N TYR A 2 -9.10 25.17 9.82
CA TYR A 2 -8.40 23.89 9.62
C TYR A 2 -8.52 23.07 10.90
N LEU A 3 -9.32 22.00 10.86
CA LEU A 3 -9.32 20.96 11.89
C LEU A 3 -8.09 20.09 11.69
N ILE A 4 -7.06 20.37 12.49
CA ILE A 4 -5.90 19.49 12.64
C ILE A 4 -6.41 18.26 13.40
N LEU A 5 -6.48 17.11 12.72
CA LEU A 5 -6.70 15.80 13.34
C LEU A 5 -5.47 15.42 14.15
N CYS A 6 -5.33 16.02 15.34
CA CYS A 6 -4.41 15.58 16.38
C CYS A 6 -5.14 14.60 17.30
N ASP A 7 -5.15 13.30 16.95
CA ASP A 7 -4.91 12.23 17.93
C ASP A 7 -4.64 10.89 17.22
N THR A 8 -3.41 10.69 16.75
CA THR A 8 -2.99 9.40 16.17
C THR A 8 -2.36 8.47 17.21
N LYS A 9 -2.28 8.88 18.49
CA LYS A 9 -1.63 8.08 19.54
C LYS A 9 -2.58 7.10 20.23
N GLN A 10 -3.88 7.38 20.27
CA GLN A 10 -4.87 6.46 20.83
C GLN A 10 -5.32 5.34 19.86
N SER A 11 -5.16 5.55 18.56
CA SER A 11 -5.71 4.64 17.53
C SER A 11 -4.71 3.64 16.98
N VAL A 12 -3.45 3.67 17.42
CA VAL A 12 -2.40 2.76 16.96
C VAL A 12 -1.84 2.01 18.16
N PRO A 13 -2.04 0.68 18.26
CA PRO A 13 -1.54 -0.07 19.39
C PRO A 13 0.00 -0.03 19.41
N PRO A 14 0.62 0.21 20.59
CA PRO A 14 2.06 0.31 20.70
C PRO A 14 2.71 -1.03 20.35
N THR A 15 3.77 -0.97 19.53
CA THR A 15 4.53 -2.14 19.08
C THR A 15 5.88 -2.18 19.79
N VAL A 16 6.39 -3.39 20.05
CA VAL A 16 7.73 -3.56 20.61
C VAL A 16 8.77 -3.22 19.53
N PRO A 17 9.74 -2.32 19.79
CA PRO A 17 10.80 -2.03 18.84
C PRO A 17 11.65 -3.29 18.61
N LYS A 18 11.76 -3.74 17.35
CA LYS A 18 12.64 -4.85 16.99
C LYS A 18 14.10 -4.46 17.26
N SER A 19 14.91 -5.40 17.75
CA SER A 19 16.36 -5.21 17.76
C SER A 19 16.81 -5.03 16.32
N TYR A 20 17.35 -3.85 15.99
CA TYR A 20 17.83 -3.57 14.64
C TYR A 20 19.06 -4.42 14.36
N GLU A 21 18.87 -5.55 13.67
CA GLU A 21 19.97 -6.20 12.99
C GLU A 21 20.53 -5.21 11.96
N GLN A 22 21.85 -5.03 12.02
CA GLN A 22 22.53 -4.11 11.15
C GLN A 22 22.34 -4.54 9.70
N SER A 23 21.85 -3.62 8.87
CA SER A 23 21.59 -3.91 7.47
C SER A 23 22.83 -4.49 6.78
N THR A 24 22.68 -5.68 6.20
CA THR A 24 23.76 -6.50 5.65
C THR A 24 24.52 -5.85 4.49
N PHE A 25 23.98 -4.78 3.89
CA PHE A 25 24.64 -4.07 2.79
C PHE A 25 25.51 -2.88 3.24
N ILE A 26 25.37 -2.39 4.47
CA ILE A 26 26.05 -1.17 4.94
C ILE A 26 27.50 -1.49 5.31
N LYS A 27 28.46 -0.84 4.65
CA LYS A 27 29.90 -0.99 4.94
C LYS A 27 30.38 -0.05 6.04
N ASN A 28 31.54 -0.36 6.63
CA ASN A 28 32.19 0.45 7.66
C ASN A 28 32.42 1.92 7.26
N ARG A 29 32.72 2.19 5.98
CA ARG A 29 32.85 3.56 5.45
C ARG A 29 31.56 4.38 5.62
N THR A 30 30.42 3.74 5.41
CA THR A 30 29.09 4.34 5.47
C THR A 30 28.68 4.57 6.91
N LEU A 31 29.04 3.65 7.82
CA LEU A 31 28.85 3.85 9.26
C LEU A 31 29.64 5.04 9.80
N ARG A 32 30.88 5.25 9.33
CA ARG A 32 31.68 6.42 9.71
C ARG A 32 31.02 7.72 9.24
N LEU A 33 30.49 7.73 8.02
CA LEU A 33 29.79 8.89 7.47
C LEU A 33 28.47 9.17 8.21
N LEU A 34 27.68 8.14 8.55
CA LEU A 34 26.47 8.28 9.36
C LEU A 34 26.76 8.83 10.77
N ARG A 35 27.89 8.42 11.38
CA ARG A 35 28.35 9.01 12.65
C ARG A 35 28.72 10.48 12.48
N CYS A 36 29.41 10.83 11.40
CA CYS A 36 29.77 12.21 11.07
C CYS A 36 28.52 13.08 10.84
N GLU A 37 27.53 12.59 10.07
CA GLU A 37 26.26 13.27 9.86
C GLU A 37 25.53 13.54 11.17
N ARG A 38 25.43 12.53 12.04
CA ARG A 38 24.83 12.68 13.37
C ARG A 38 25.56 13.71 14.21
N GLN A 39 26.89 13.72 14.17
CA GLN A 39 27.68 14.72 14.88
C GLN A 39 27.42 16.13 14.35
N CYS A 40 27.44 16.33 13.03
CA CYS A 40 27.12 17.63 12.43
C CYS A 40 25.69 18.09 12.76
N TRP A 41 24.72 17.16 12.83
CA TRP A 41 23.35 17.46 13.25
C TRP A 41 23.30 17.94 14.71
N VAL A 42 24.00 17.26 15.61
CA VAL A 42 24.08 17.64 17.02
C VAL A 42 24.75 19.00 17.18
N GLU A 43 25.82 19.28 16.44
CA GLU A 43 26.51 20.58 16.45
C GLU A 43 25.60 21.70 15.93
N TYR A 44 24.94 21.52 14.79
CA TYR A 44 23.97 22.49 14.26
C TYR A 44 22.81 22.73 15.23
N SER A 45 22.27 21.67 15.84
CA SER A 45 21.16 21.78 16.80
C SER A 45 21.54 22.59 18.04
N ARG A 46 22.84 22.67 18.38
CA ARG A 46 23.36 23.45 19.51
C ARG A 46 23.67 24.89 19.15
N THR A 47 24.29 25.15 18.00
CA THR A 47 24.77 26.48 17.63
C THR A 47 23.77 27.28 16.79
N SER A 48 22.84 26.61 16.10
CA SER A 48 21.92 27.20 15.11
C SER A 48 22.62 28.08 14.06
N ASP A 49 23.90 27.79 13.78
CA ASP A 49 24.72 28.59 12.88
C ASP A 49 24.64 28.09 11.42
N ASN A 50 24.71 29.03 10.47
CA ASN A 50 24.56 28.76 9.06
C ASN A 50 25.76 27.98 8.46
N CYS A 51 26.97 28.16 9.01
CA CYS A 51 28.13 27.36 8.60
C CYS A 51 27.98 25.90 9.04
N THR A 52 27.53 25.65 10.28
CA THR A 52 27.27 24.28 10.76
C THR A 52 26.14 23.58 9.99
N TYR A 53 25.11 24.33 9.58
CA TYR A 53 24.06 23.80 8.72
C TYR A 53 24.57 23.36 7.33
N ARG A 54 25.47 24.15 6.72
CA ARG A 54 26.10 23.76 5.44
C ARG A 54 26.90 22.47 5.57
N GLN A 55 27.64 22.31 6.66
CA GLN A 55 28.41 21.09 6.95
C GLN A 55 27.49 19.87 7.10
N PHE A 56 26.40 19.99 7.88
CA PHE A 56 25.39 18.94 7.99
C PHE A 56 24.80 18.56 6.63
N LYS A 57 24.40 19.54 5.82
CA LYS A 57 23.83 19.30 4.48
C LYS A 57 24.82 18.57 3.56
N GLN A 58 26.09 18.92 3.63
CA GLN A 58 27.15 18.24 2.89
C GLN A 58 27.35 16.80 3.37
N ALA A 59 27.42 16.57 4.69
CA ALA A 59 27.53 15.24 5.28
C ALA A 59 26.35 14.35 4.90
N ARG A 60 25.12 14.87 4.96
CA ARG A 60 23.89 14.15 4.56
C ARG A 60 23.89 13.78 3.08
N LYS A 61 24.32 14.69 2.20
CA LYS A 61 24.47 14.41 0.76
C LYS A 61 25.47 13.27 0.52
N GLN A 62 26.62 13.33 1.20
CA GLN A 62 27.65 12.28 1.10
C GLN A 62 27.13 10.93 1.61
N CYS A 63 26.45 10.90 2.76
CA CYS A 63 25.83 9.67 3.27
C CYS A 63 24.85 9.07 2.26
N THR A 64 23.97 9.89 1.69
CA THR A 64 22.98 9.44 0.69
C THR A 64 23.65 8.79 -0.52
N ILE A 65 24.73 9.39 -1.03
CA ILE A 65 25.48 8.86 -2.17
C ILE A 65 26.11 7.50 -1.81
N VAL A 66 26.79 7.42 -0.68
CA VAL A 66 27.50 6.20 -0.29
C VAL A 66 26.54 5.06 0.08
N ILE A 67 25.38 5.36 0.69
CA ILE A 67 24.33 4.37 0.95
C ILE A 67 23.79 3.79 -0.37
N ARG A 68 23.53 4.64 -1.37
CA ARG A 68 23.08 4.20 -2.69
C ARG A 68 24.12 3.31 -3.36
N GLU A 69 25.40 3.70 -3.29
CA GLU A 69 26.51 2.93 -3.84
C GLU A 69 26.66 1.57 -3.15
N ASP A 70 26.63 1.53 -1.81
CA ASP A 70 26.71 0.29 -1.05
C ASP A 70 25.55 -0.66 -1.38
N LYS A 71 24.33 -0.12 -1.52
CA LYS A 71 23.14 -0.89 -1.94
C LYS A 71 23.31 -1.46 -3.35
N LEU A 72 23.78 -0.65 -4.30
CA LEU A 72 24.02 -1.09 -5.68
C LEU A 72 25.09 -2.20 -5.73
N GLN A 73 26.21 -2.01 -5.05
CA GLN A 73 27.29 -2.99 -4.97
C GLN A 73 26.84 -4.31 -4.35
N TYR A 74 26.00 -4.22 -3.31
CA TYR A 74 25.39 -5.40 -2.72
C TYR A 74 24.49 -6.13 -3.72
N GLN A 75 23.62 -5.40 -4.44
CA GLN A 75 22.75 -5.98 -5.47
C GLN A 75 23.53 -6.65 -6.59
N ILE A 76 24.59 -6.03 -7.10
CA ILE A 76 25.46 -6.61 -8.14
C ILE A 76 26.11 -7.90 -7.61
N LYS A 77 26.65 -7.89 -6.39
CA LYS A 77 27.25 -9.07 -5.76
C LYS A 77 26.23 -10.18 -5.53
N LEU A 78 25.00 -9.82 -5.16
CA LEU A 78 23.90 -10.75 -4.96
C LEU A 78 23.48 -11.39 -6.30
N LEU A 79 23.36 -10.59 -7.35
CA LEU A 79 23.02 -11.06 -8.70
C LEU A 79 24.09 -12.03 -9.23
N GLY A 80 25.38 -11.72 -9.03
CA GLY A 80 26.48 -12.63 -9.36
C GLY A 80 26.34 -13.99 -8.66
N LYS A 81 25.95 -14.00 -7.38
CA LYS A 81 25.68 -15.25 -6.64
C LYS A 81 24.47 -16.03 -7.17
N PHE A 82 23.48 -15.36 -7.74
CA PHE A 82 22.31 -16.00 -8.34
C PHE A 82 22.66 -16.62 -9.70
N ILE A 83 23.45 -15.94 -10.52
CA ILE A 83 23.93 -16.46 -11.80
C ILE A 83 24.75 -17.74 -11.58
N CYS A 84 25.66 -17.74 -10.60
CA CYS A 84 26.47 -18.92 -10.30
C CYS A 84 25.69 -20.03 -9.59
N ASN A 85 24.57 -19.72 -8.92
CA ASN A 85 23.78 -20.71 -8.18
C ASN A 85 22.33 -20.25 -8.01
N LEU A 86 21.45 -20.76 -8.87
CA LEU A 86 20.03 -20.45 -8.85
C LEU A 86 19.34 -20.89 -7.54
N LYS A 87 19.86 -21.86 -6.79
CA LYS A 87 19.28 -22.22 -5.47
C LYS A 87 19.35 -21.06 -4.47
N ASN A 88 20.31 -20.16 -4.60
CA ASN A 88 20.42 -18.99 -3.73
C ASN A 88 19.28 -17.98 -3.95
N SER A 89 18.76 -17.86 -5.18
CA SER A 89 17.63 -16.96 -5.45
C SER A 89 16.34 -17.51 -4.84
N PHE A 90 16.10 -18.82 -4.96
CA PHE A 90 14.97 -19.48 -4.29
C PHE A 90 15.06 -19.40 -2.77
N ARG A 91 16.26 -19.57 -2.18
CA ARG A 91 16.46 -19.39 -0.73
C ARG A 91 16.17 -17.96 -0.28
N LEU A 92 16.59 -16.96 -1.06
CA LEU A 92 16.31 -15.56 -0.74
C LEU A 92 14.81 -15.25 -0.87
N ALA A 93 14.14 -15.73 -1.92
CA ALA A 93 12.70 -15.64 -2.07
C ALA A 93 11.95 -16.30 -0.89
N ALA A 94 12.39 -17.50 -0.47
CA ALA A 94 11.84 -18.19 0.69
C ALA A 94 12.04 -17.40 1.99
N SER A 95 13.22 -16.79 2.21
CA SER A 95 13.46 -15.93 3.37
C SER A 95 12.61 -14.66 3.38
N LEU A 96 12.30 -14.09 2.20
CA LEU A 96 11.40 -12.95 2.07
C LEU A 96 9.93 -13.36 2.31
N GLN A 97 9.56 -14.59 1.96
CA GLN A 97 8.24 -15.15 2.26
C GLN A 97 8.08 -15.50 3.75
N GLN A 98 9.15 -15.93 4.43
CA GLN A 98 9.14 -16.13 5.88
C GLN A 98 8.99 -14.81 6.65
N ALA A 99 9.41 -13.69 6.05
CA ALA A 99 9.21 -12.36 6.61
C ALA A 99 7.78 -11.84 6.36
N LYS A 100 6.77 -12.46 7.00
CA LYS A 100 5.52 -11.87 7.54
C LYS A 100 4.42 -12.92 7.63
N THR A 101 4.43 -13.68 8.71
CA THR A 101 3.18 -14.18 9.32
C THR A 101 3.24 -14.08 10.84
N ASP A 102 4.14 -13.24 11.39
CA ASP A 102 4.00 -12.83 12.78
C ASP A 102 3.03 -11.65 12.81
N VAL A 103 1.84 -11.89 13.35
CA VAL A 103 1.01 -10.82 13.87
C VAL A 103 1.87 -10.10 14.90
N PHE A 104 2.10 -8.81 14.72
CA PHE A 104 2.89 -8.03 15.67
C PHE A 104 2.25 -8.17 17.05
N LEU A 105 3.02 -8.64 18.04
CA LEU A 105 2.56 -8.69 19.43
C LEU A 105 2.15 -7.28 19.84
N LEU A 106 0.83 -7.06 19.96
CA LEU A 106 0.30 -5.79 20.40
C LEU A 106 0.50 -5.68 21.91
N LEU A 107 0.92 -4.51 22.38
CA LEU A 107 0.87 -4.22 23.81
C LEU A 107 -0.58 -3.93 24.18
N GLY A 108 -1.19 -4.81 24.98
CA GLY A 108 -2.44 -4.51 25.65
C GLY A 108 -2.25 -3.49 26.78
N LEU A 109 -3.17 -3.50 27.75
CA LEU A 109 -3.23 -2.60 28.92
C LEU A 109 -2.09 -2.81 29.95
N ASN A 110 -0.85 -3.04 29.50
CA ASN A 110 0.41 -3.28 30.23
C ASN A 110 0.92 -4.73 30.27
N VAL A 111 0.42 -5.63 29.41
CA VAL A 111 1.01 -6.98 29.21
C VAL A 111 1.09 -7.28 27.71
N PRO A 112 2.22 -7.82 27.20
CA PRO A 112 2.29 -8.30 25.82
C PRO A 112 1.28 -9.43 25.61
N THR A 113 0.53 -9.35 24.53
CA THR A 113 -0.43 -10.37 24.14
C THR A 113 0.32 -11.65 23.74
N ASN A 114 0.12 -12.77 24.43
CA ASN A 114 0.98 -13.96 24.28
C ASN A 114 0.59 -14.90 23.13
N ASN A 115 -0.53 -14.64 22.44
CA ASN A 115 -1.07 -15.50 21.39
C ASN A 115 -1.77 -14.66 20.30
N ASP A 116 -1.84 -15.21 19.08
CA ASP A 116 -2.47 -14.57 17.91
C ASP A 116 -3.97 -14.32 18.15
N GLY A 117 -4.65 -15.24 18.85
CA GLY A 117 -6.07 -15.12 19.18
C GLY A 117 -6.37 -13.90 20.05
N ASP A 118 -5.63 -13.75 21.14
CA ASP A 118 -5.77 -12.60 22.05
C ASP A 118 -5.46 -11.27 21.32
N THR A 119 -4.58 -11.31 20.31
CA THR A 119 -4.26 -10.12 19.50
C THR A 119 -5.40 -9.73 18.57
N ALA A 120 -6.07 -10.73 17.97
CA ALA A 120 -7.26 -10.52 17.16
C ALA A 120 -8.44 -9.99 17.98
N ASP A 121 -8.64 -10.49 19.20
CA ASP A 121 -9.69 -10.02 20.10
C ASP A 121 -9.45 -8.57 20.53
N LEU A 122 -8.19 -8.21 20.83
CA LEU A 122 -7.82 -6.84 21.18
C LEU A 122 -8.04 -5.86 20.02
N LEU A 123 -7.67 -6.25 18.79
CA LEU A 123 -7.97 -5.47 17.59
C LEU A 123 -9.46 -5.32 17.34
N THR A 124 -10.23 -6.39 17.58
CA THR A 124 -11.68 -6.39 17.40
C THR A 124 -12.35 -5.43 18.38
N GLU A 125 -11.95 -5.45 19.65
CA GLU A 125 -12.50 -4.54 20.66
C GLU A 125 -12.09 -3.08 20.39
N GLN A 126 -10.84 -2.84 19.99
CA GLN A 126 -10.39 -1.49 19.62
C GLN A 126 -11.14 -0.96 18.38
N TYR A 127 -11.37 -1.83 17.39
CA TYR A 127 -12.18 -1.50 16.22
C TYR A 127 -13.63 -1.21 16.61
N ARG A 128 -14.21 -2.01 17.51
CA ARG A 128 -15.57 -1.81 18.03
C ARG A 128 -15.73 -0.50 18.77
N GLN A 129 -14.74 -0.10 19.57
CA GLN A 129 -14.75 1.18 20.28
C GLN A 129 -14.60 2.39 19.33
N THR A 130 -13.78 2.25 18.29
CA THR A 130 -13.52 3.33 17.33
C THR A 130 -14.64 3.48 16.30
N PHE A 131 -15.27 2.37 15.89
CA PHE A 131 -16.30 2.29 14.85
C PHE A 131 -17.64 1.82 15.41
N GLN A 132 -17.96 2.19 16.65
CA GLN A 132 -19.31 2.01 17.17
C GLN A 132 -20.27 2.74 16.22
N PRO A 133 -21.29 2.06 15.65
CA PRO A 133 -22.32 2.75 14.89
C PRO A 133 -23.11 3.57 15.92
N SER A 134 -22.74 4.83 16.06
CA SER A 134 -23.48 5.80 16.85
C SER A 134 -24.91 5.86 16.29
N HIS A 135 -25.84 5.24 17.00
CA HIS A 135 -27.29 5.31 16.84
C HIS A 135 -27.80 5.46 15.39
N THR A 136 -27.84 4.37 14.64
CA THR A 136 -28.63 4.24 13.40
C THR A 136 -30.13 4.12 13.71
N ASN A 137 -30.69 5.05 14.50
CA ASN A 137 -32.13 5.19 14.66
C ASN A 137 -32.71 6.37 13.84
N ASN A 138 -31.89 7.06 13.06
CA ASN A 138 -32.32 8.00 12.04
C ASN A 138 -31.97 7.46 10.66
N ILE A 139 -32.55 6.31 10.29
CA ILE A 139 -32.82 6.07 8.87
C ILE A 139 -34.02 6.96 8.58
N ASP A 140 -33.74 8.12 7.99
CA ASP A 140 -34.76 8.99 7.44
C ASP A 140 -35.48 8.21 6.32
N ASP A 141 -36.62 7.60 6.66
CA ASP A 141 -37.52 6.90 5.73
C ASP A 141 -38.13 7.84 4.66
N SER A 142 -37.71 9.12 4.62
CA SER A 142 -38.19 10.11 3.63
C SER A 142 -37.54 10.03 2.25
N PHE A 143 -36.67 9.05 1.98
CA PHE A 143 -36.21 8.77 0.61
C PHE A 143 -37.32 8.12 -0.23
N THR A 144 -38.38 8.87 -0.50
CA THR A 144 -39.24 8.67 -1.66
C THR A 144 -38.39 8.86 -2.91
N TYR A 145 -37.83 7.77 -3.42
CA TYR A 145 -37.26 7.75 -4.76
C TYR A 145 -38.39 8.03 -5.75
N ASN A 146 -38.42 9.24 -6.32
CA ASN A 146 -39.11 9.47 -7.57
C ASN A 146 -38.45 8.56 -8.60
N LEU A 147 -39.08 7.41 -8.86
CA LEU A 147 -38.62 6.45 -9.85
C LEU A 147 -38.84 7.11 -11.23
N THR A 148 -37.94 7.99 -11.64
CA THR A 148 -37.81 8.39 -13.03
C THR A 148 -37.52 7.11 -13.79
N ARG A 149 -38.57 6.54 -14.38
CA ARG A 149 -38.48 5.36 -15.23
C ARG A 149 -37.41 5.65 -16.26
N LEU A 150 -36.26 4.98 -16.13
CA LEU A 150 -35.11 5.14 -17.02
C LEU A 150 -35.63 5.06 -18.46
N SER A 151 -35.55 6.18 -19.17
CA SER A 151 -35.86 6.20 -20.59
C SER A 151 -34.80 5.35 -21.31
N LYS A 152 -35.19 4.81 -22.47
CA LYS A 152 -34.40 3.89 -23.30
C LYS A 152 -32.91 4.27 -23.31
N VAL A 153 -32.09 3.49 -22.61
CA VAL A 153 -30.63 3.69 -22.56
C VAL A 153 -30.06 3.34 -23.92
N ASN A 154 -29.52 4.34 -24.63
CA ASN A 154 -28.93 4.13 -25.95
C ASN A 154 -27.45 3.77 -25.82
N LEU A 155 -27.13 2.48 -25.91
CA LEU A 155 -25.75 1.98 -25.92
C LEU A 155 -25.21 2.02 -27.36
N SER A 156 -24.18 2.83 -27.59
CA SER A 156 -23.47 2.90 -28.87
C SER A 156 -22.20 2.07 -28.86
N ALA A 157 -21.89 1.43 -30.00
CA ALA A 157 -20.64 0.72 -30.19
C ALA A 157 -19.42 1.62 -29.99
N ASN A 158 -19.51 2.87 -30.43
CA ASN A 158 -18.43 3.83 -30.29
C ASN A 158 -18.17 4.16 -28.83
N LEU A 159 -19.22 4.20 -27.99
CA LEU A 159 -19.09 4.46 -26.57
C LEU A 159 -18.36 3.30 -25.85
N VAL A 160 -18.75 2.06 -26.14
CA VAL A 160 -18.11 0.87 -25.57
C VAL A 160 -16.66 0.75 -26.05
N HIS A 161 -16.43 0.95 -27.34
CA HIS A 161 -15.10 0.95 -27.95
C HIS A 161 -14.19 2.00 -27.30
N HIS A 162 -14.67 3.24 -27.16
CA HIS A 162 -13.91 4.31 -26.51
C HIS A 162 -13.56 3.96 -25.06
N LYS A 163 -14.51 3.42 -24.28
CA LYS A 163 -14.26 3.03 -22.89
C LYS A 163 -13.23 1.91 -22.76
N LEU A 164 -13.30 0.89 -23.61
CA LEU A 164 -12.32 -0.21 -23.65
C LEU A 164 -10.94 0.27 -24.10
N TYR A 165 -10.87 1.11 -25.14
CA TYR A 165 -9.61 1.62 -25.66
C TYR A 165 -8.88 2.54 -24.68
N HIS A 166 -9.61 3.23 -23.80
CA HIS A 166 -9.05 4.11 -22.77
C HIS A 166 -8.82 3.44 -21.41
N LEU A 167 -8.92 2.11 -21.33
CA LEU A 167 -8.51 1.39 -20.12
C LEU A 167 -7.03 1.65 -19.81
N ASN A 168 -6.72 1.85 -18.53
CA ASN A 168 -5.34 1.99 -18.11
C ASN A 168 -4.61 0.66 -18.33
N LYS A 169 -3.47 0.70 -19.05
CA LYS A 169 -2.67 -0.49 -19.36
C LYS A 169 -1.84 -0.97 -18.18
N ASP A 170 -1.59 -0.09 -17.21
CA ASP A 170 -0.70 -0.34 -16.07
C ASP A 170 -1.49 -0.82 -14.83
N THR A 171 -2.79 -1.13 -14.98
CA THR A 171 -3.61 -1.71 -13.92
C THR A 171 -3.45 -3.22 -13.86
N PHE A 172 -3.31 -3.73 -12.64
CA PHE A 172 -3.31 -5.16 -12.36
C PHE A 172 -4.61 -5.80 -12.88
N PRO A 173 -4.55 -6.99 -13.51
CA PRO A 173 -5.75 -7.69 -13.97
C PRO A 173 -6.65 -7.98 -12.77
N GLY A 174 -7.94 -7.69 -12.90
CA GLY A 174 -8.93 -8.03 -11.87
C GLY A 174 -9.12 -9.54 -11.74
N LEU A 175 -10.13 -9.96 -10.99
CA LEU A 175 -10.45 -11.37 -10.69
C LEU A 175 -10.55 -12.28 -11.93
N ASN A 176 -10.90 -11.69 -13.09
CA ASN A 176 -11.03 -12.42 -14.35
C ASN A 176 -9.69 -12.73 -15.03
N ILE A 177 -8.55 -12.32 -14.46
CA ILE A 177 -7.17 -12.53 -14.95
C ILE A 177 -6.89 -11.87 -16.32
N VAL A 178 -7.91 -11.31 -16.99
CA VAL A 178 -7.76 -10.60 -18.25
C VAL A 178 -7.10 -9.24 -18.01
N HIS A 179 -5.91 -9.06 -18.58
CA HIS A 179 -5.16 -7.82 -18.52
C HIS A 179 -5.79 -6.74 -19.42
N SER A 180 -5.79 -5.48 -18.96
CA SER A 180 -6.31 -4.34 -19.73
C SER A 180 -5.69 -4.20 -21.11
N ALA A 181 -4.41 -4.58 -21.28
CA ALA A 181 -3.75 -4.58 -22.59
C ALA A 181 -4.41 -5.52 -23.60
N ILE A 182 -4.91 -6.68 -23.16
CA ILE A 182 -5.61 -7.65 -24.02
C ILE A 182 -6.96 -7.07 -24.43
N LEU A 183 -7.69 -6.48 -23.47
CA LEU A 183 -8.98 -5.83 -23.74
C LEU A 183 -8.84 -4.69 -24.75
N ARG A 184 -7.76 -3.90 -24.66
CA ARG A 184 -7.45 -2.83 -25.63
C ARG A 184 -7.14 -3.39 -27.01
N GLY A 185 -6.36 -4.46 -27.10
CA GLY A 185 -6.03 -5.12 -28.37
C GLY A 185 -7.25 -5.73 -29.07
N ALA A 186 -8.20 -6.26 -28.31
CA ALA A 186 -9.42 -6.89 -28.81
C ALA A 186 -10.64 -5.95 -28.84
N THR A 187 -10.45 -4.64 -28.70
CA THR A 187 -11.54 -3.64 -28.57
C THR A 187 -12.55 -3.72 -29.72
N SER A 188 -12.08 -3.88 -30.96
CA SER A 188 -12.94 -3.92 -32.15
C SER A 188 -13.93 -5.09 -32.14
N ILE A 189 -13.50 -6.24 -31.64
CA ILE A 189 -14.31 -7.46 -31.53
C ILE A 189 -15.20 -7.39 -30.29
N LEU A 190 -14.60 -7.00 -29.15
CA LEU A 190 -15.29 -6.97 -27.85
C LEU A 190 -16.38 -5.90 -27.78
N ALA A 191 -16.20 -4.74 -28.42
CA ALA A 191 -17.20 -3.69 -28.41
C ALA A 191 -18.55 -4.21 -28.94
N THR A 192 -18.54 -4.90 -30.07
CA THR A 192 -19.75 -5.47 -30.69
C THR A 192 -20.41 -6.51 -29.79
N LEU A 193 -19.63 -7.44 -29.23
CA LEU A 193 -20.15 -8.49 -28.35
C LEU A 193 -20.75 -7.91 -27.06
N LEU A 194 -20.07 -6.95 -26.44
CA LEU A 194 -20.52 -6.33 -25.19
C LEU A 194 -21.80 -5.51 -25.38
N ILE A 195 -22.00 -4.85 -26.52
CA ILE A 195 -23.26 -4.15 -26.79
C ILE A 195 -24.43 -5.12 -26.82
N VAL A 196 -24.27 -6.26 -27.51
CA VAL A 196 -25.33 -7.28 -27.59
C VAL A 196 -25.64 -7.82 -26.20
N MET A 197 -24.60 -8.14 -25.41
CA MET A 197 -24.77 -8.60 -24.03
C MET A 197 -25.43 -7.56 -23.13
N PHE A 198 -24.99 -6.30 -23.19
CA PHE A 198 -25.55 -5.22 -22.38
C PHE A 198 -26.98 -4.88 -22.79
N SER A 199 -27.29 -4.89 -24.09
CA SER A 199 -28.64 -4.66 -24.58
C SER A 199 -29.61 -5.75 -24.10
N HIS A 200 -29.15 -7.01 -24.11
CA HIS A 200 -29.92 -8.13 -23.59
C HIS A 200 -30.11 -8.04 -22.06
N SER A 201 -29.04 -7.75 -21.32
CA SER A 201 -29.04 -7.56 -19.86
C SER A 201 -29.97 -6.42 -19.43
N LEU A 202 -29.92 -5.28 -20.12
CA LEU A 202 -30.81 -4.14 -19.88
C LEU A 202 -32.26 -4.46 -20.21
N GLY A 203 -32.52 -5.18 -21.31
CA GLY A 203 -33.87 -5.58 -21.71
C GLY A 203 -34.54 -6.50 -20.70
N TRP A 204 -33.77 -7.37 -20.04
CA TRP A 204 -34.27 -8.35 -19.07
C TRP A 204 -34.17 -7.84 -17.62
N SER A 205 -33.57 -6.67 -17.40
CA SER A 205 -33.22 -6.15 -16.06
C SER A 205 -32.38 -7.14 -15.24
N ILE A 206 -31.58 -7.97 -15.90
CA ILE A 206 -30.73 -8.98 -15.25
C ILE A 206 -29.30 -8.46 -15.20
N VAL A 207 -28.79 -8.25 -13.99
CA VAL A 207 -27.39 -7.94 -13.73
C VAL A 207 -26.69 -9.19 -13.24
N SER A 208 -25.50 -9.49 -13.77
CA SER A 208 -24.70 -10.64 -13.34
C SER A 208 -24.43 -10.58 -11.84
N VAL A 209 -24.59 -11.70 -11.15
CA VAL A 209 -24.34 -11.82 -9.70
C VAL A 209 -22.92 -11.37 -9.36
N ASN A 210 -21.96 -11.65 -10.23
CA ASN A 210 -20.56 -11.27 -10.05
C ASN A 210 -20.34 -9.75 -10.03
N TRP A 211 -21.24 -8.95 -10.63
CA TRP A 211 -21.16 -7.50 -10.58
C TRP A 211 -21.67 -6.91 -9.26
N LYS A 212 -22.38 -7.70 -8.46
CA LYS A 212 -22.83 -7.34 -7.10
C LYS A 212 -21.80 -7.69 -6.04
N LEU A 213 -20.78 -8.48 -6.40
CA LEU A 213 -19.71 -8.88 -5.50
C LEU A 213 -18.61 -7.81 -5.51
N VAL A 214 -18.39 -7.15 -4.36
CA VAL A 214 -17.26 -6.25 -4.16
C VAL A 214 -16.16 -7.02 -3.43
N HIS A 215 -15.01 -7.18 -4.09
CA HIS A 215 -13.85 -7.79 -3.46
C HIS A 215 -12.95 -6.68 -2.90
N VAL A 216 -12.84 -6.62 -1.58
CA VAL A 216 -12.00 -5.64 -0.88
C VAL A 216 -10.57 -6.19 -0.85
N ILE A 217 -9.70 -5.63 -1.68
CA ILE A 217 -8.26 -5.91 -1.61
C ILE A 217 -7.66 -4.87 -0.65
N PRO A 218 -7.07 -5.28 0.48
CA PRO A 218 -6.41 -4.35 1.37
C PRO A 218 -5.21 -3.73 0.65
N ILE A 219 -5.24 -2.41 0.44
CA ILE A 219 -4.11 -1.66 -0.09
C ILE A 219 -3.21 -1.33 1.09
N LEU A 220 -2.09 -2.03 1.22
CA LEU A 220 -1.06 -1.69 2.20
C LEU A 220 -0.25 -0.50 1.67
N ASN A 221 -0.69 0.72 1.99
CA ASN A 221 0.13 1.90 1.75
C ASN A 221 1.40 1.79 2.61
N GLY A 222 2.56 1.83 1.96
CA GLY A 222 3.85 1.77 2.63
C GLY A 222 3.93 2.82 3.73
N ILE A 223 4.26 2.40 4.95
CA ILE A 223 4.61 3.28 6.05
C ILE A 223 5.77 4.16 5.55
N ASN A 224 5.54 5.48 5.48
CA ASN A 224 6.55 6.45 5.12
C ASN A 224 7.75 6.29 6.07
N GLU A 225 8.90 5.86 5.53
CA GLU A 225 10.20 5.85 6.22
C GLU A 225 10.75 7.29 6.38
N GLU A 226 9.91 8.28 6.71
CA GLU A 226 10.33 9.68 6.87
C GLU A 226 10.54 10.10 8.34
N ASN A 227 10.47 9.16 9.29
CA ASN A 227 10.88 9.40 10.68
C ASN A 227 12.02 8.47 11.07
N LEU A 228 13.20 8.71 10.48
CA LEU A 228 14.49 8.13 10.87
C LEU A 228 15.51 9.25 11.12
#